data_AF-A0AAV0FFJ8-F1
#
_entry.id   AF-A0AAV0FFJ8-F1
#
_cell.length_a   1.000
_cell.length_b   1.000
_cell.length_c   1.000
_cell.angle_alpha   90.00
_cell.angle_beta   90.00
_cell.angle_gamma   90.00
#
_symmetry.space_group_name_H-M   'P 1'
#
loop_
_entity.id
_entity.type
_entity.pdbx_description
1 polymer ?
#
loop_
_entity_poly.entity_id
_entity_poly.type
_entity_poly.pdbx_seq_one_letter_code
_entity_poly.pdbx_strand_id
1 'polypeptide(L)'
;MEKKFWSMMLDVGGWLESQHFDEYLSYLRKRVLDESLSDVVVTTEFFSSFIDTNMDPKQELFPGLLDDLNKMMEGTSSTSYIKSWTGVKRLYFPHNIAETHWMAVRADFENNELVVFDSMRCFRSDDE
;
A
#
# COMPACT_ATOMS: atom_id res chain seq x y z
N MET A 1 -0.72 2.89 25.17
CA MET A 1 -0.31 3.97 24.23
C MET A 1 -1.23 4.04 23.00
N GLU A 2 -2.11 3.06 22.77
CA GLU A 2 -3.05 3.00 21.61
C GLU A 2 -4.17 4.05 21.61
N LYS A 3 -4.67 4.50 22.78
CA LYS A 3 -5.83 5.43 22.83
C LYS A 3 -5.58 6.78 22.18
N LYS A 4 -4.33 7.27 22.16
CA LYS A 4 -3.96 8.54 21.53
C LYS A 4 -3.79 8.42 20.01
N PHE A 5 -3.49 7.21 19.54
CA PHE A 5 -3.15 6.95 18.15
C PHE A 5 -4.39 7.12 17.26
N TRP A 6 -5.44 6.37 17.56
CA TRP A 6 -6.69 6.44 16.82
C TRP A 6 -7.53 7.70 17.12
N SER A 7 -7.32 8.35 18.28
CA SER A 7 -8.05 9.58 18.62
C SER A 7 -7.70 10.75 17.70
N MET A 8 -6.49 10.80 17.14
CA MET A 8 -6.12 11.81 16.15
C MET A 8 -6.90 11.69 14.83
N MET A 9 -7.42 10.49 14.51
CA MET A 9 -8.31 10.31 13.35
C MET A 9 -9.73 10.82 13.59
N LEU A 10 -10.11 11.01 14.84
CA LEU A 10 -11.46 11.49 15.22
C LEU A 10 -11.55 13.02 15.21
N ASP A 11 -10.41 13.71 15.12
CA ASP A 11 -10.39 15.15 14.90
C ASP A 11 -10.81 15.44 13.45
N VAL A 12 -11.85 16.25 13.28
CA VAL A 12 -12.34 16.68 11.97
C VAL A 12 -11.20 17.39 11.23
N GLY A 13 -10.74 16.81 10.12
CA GLY A 13 -9.61 17.31 9.32
C GLY A 13 -8.25 16.71 9.66
N GLY A 14 -8.18 15.71 10.54
CA GLY A 14 -6.97 14.93 10.80
C GLY A 14 -6.53 14.14 9.56
N TRP A 15 -5.27 14.30 9.16
CA TRP A 15 -4.67 13.51 8.09
C TRP A 15 -4.19 12.15 8.60
N LEU A 16 -4.39 11.12 7.79
CA LEU A 16 -3.81 9.81 8.05
C LEU A 16 -2.33 9.83 7.73
N GLU A 17 -1.49 9.74 8.76
CA GLU A 17 -0.04 9.52 8.61
C GLU A 17 0.25 8.07 8.19
N SER A 18 1.43 7.81 7.62
CA SER A 18 1.84 6.48 7.16
C SER A 18 1.68 5.38 8.21
N GLN A 19 1.97 5.66 9.48
CA GLN A 19 1.81 4.68 10.56
C GLN A 19 0.32 4.29 10.77
N HIS A 20 -0.64 5.20 10.60
CA HIS A 20 -2.08 4.89 10.69
C HIS A 20 -2.51 3.96 9.55
N PHE A 21 -2.01 4.26 8.34
CA PHE A 21 -2.23 3.42 7.18
C PHE A 21 -1.62 2.03 7.36
N ASP A 22 -0.40 1.93 7.86
CA ASP A 22 0.28 0.64 7.98
C ASP A 22 -0.38 -0.27 9.03
N GLU A 23 -0.90 0.31 10.13
CA GLU A 23 -1.72 -0.44 11.09
C GLU A 23 -3.04 -0.90 10.45
N TYR A 24 -3.74 -0.03 9.72
CA TYR A 24 -4.97 -0.41 9.00
C TYR A 24 -4.72 -1.51 7.95
N LEU A 25 -3.63 -1.40 7.16
CA LEU A 25 -3.23 -2.40 6.18
C LEU A 25 -2.88 -3.72 6.85
N SER A 26 -2.34 -3.72 8.07
CA SER A 26 -2.10 -4.95 8.83
C SER A 26 -3.39 -5.71 9.12
N TYR A 27 -4.50 -5.01 9.42
CA TYR A 27 -5.82 -5.64 9.59
C TYR A 27 -6.37 -6.18 8.28
N LEU A 28 -6.20 -5.46 7.16
CA LEU A 28 -6.62 -5.95 5.84
C LEU A 28 -5.82 -7.18 5.41
N ARG A 29 -4.50 -7.15 5.59
CA ARG A 29 -3.61 -8.29 5.33
C ARG A 29 -4.03 -9.52 6.14
N LYS A 30 -4.29 -9.35 7.44
CA LYS A 30 -4.82 -10.41 8.29
C LYS A 30 -6.12 -10.97 7.73
N ARG A 31 -7.07 -10.11 7.35
CA ARG A 31 -8.36 -10.53 6.79
C ARG A 31 -8.22 -11.32 5.49
N VAL A 32 -7.33 -10.88 4.60
CA VAL A 32 -7.02 -11.60 3.33
C VAL A 32 -6.50 -13.02 3.61
N LEU A 33 -5.65 -13.17 4.64
CA LEU A 33 -5.17 -14.49 5.07
C LEU A 33 -6.26 -15.33 5.72
N ASP A 34 -7.03 -14.74 6.64
CA ASP A 34 -8.10 -15.42 7.39
C ASP A 34 -9.21 -15.91 6.44
N GLU A 35 -9.57 -15.12 5.42
CA GLU A 35 -10.55 -15.47 4.38
C GLU A 35 -9.96 -16.38 3.29
N SER A 36 -8.67 -16.75 3.38
CA SER A 36 -7.98 -17.60 2.40
C SER A 36 -8.07 -17.09 0.96
N LEU A 37 -8.06 -15.76 0.78
CA LEU A 37 -8.05 -15.12 -0.54
C LEU A 37 -6.68 -15.32 -1.19
N SER A 38 -6.50 -16.48 -1.82
CA SER A 38 -5.20 -16.95 -2.33
C SER A 38 -4.68 -16.12 -3.50
N ASP A 39 -5.55 -15.47 -4.26
CA ASP A 39 -5.21 -14.67 -5.45
C ASP A 39 -5.00 -13.17 -5.16
N VAL A 40 -5.16 -12.73 -3.90
CA VAL A 40 -5.05 -11.34 -3.49
C VAL A 40 -3.88 -11.10 -2.54
N VAL A 41 -3.15 -10.01 -2.72
CA VAL A 41 -2.21 -9.47 -1.73
C VAL A 41 -2.53 -8.01 -1.45
N VAL A 42 -2.43 -7.62 -0.18
CA VAL A 42 -2.40 -6.24 0.27
C VAL A 42 -0.97 -5.96 0.75
N THR A 43 -0.31 -4.92 0.24
CA THR A 43 1.07 -4.60 0.62
C THR A 43 1.14 -3.81 1.92
N THR A 44 2.36 -3.50 2.34
CA THR A 44 2.65 -2.43 3.31
C THR A 44 2.78 -1.09 2.59
N GLU A 45 2.81 -0.01 3.36
CA GLU A 45 3.12 1.33 2.87
C GLU A 45 4.52 1.40 2.25
N PHE A 46 5.49 0.65 2.81
CA PHE A 46 6.85 0.52 2.27
C PHE A 46 6.90 0.16 0.78
N PHE A 47 5.91 -0.58 0.27
CA PHE A 47 5.85 -0.89 -1.17
C PHE A 47 5.68 0.36 -2.03
N SER A 48 4.96 1.39 -1.55
CA SER A 48 4.88 2.70 -2.21
C SER A 48 6.26 3.34 -2.30
N SER A 49 7.00 3.38 -1.19
CA SER A 49 8.34 3.97 -1.15
C SER A 49 9.30 3.26 -2.11
N PHE A 50 9.19 1.93 -2.25
CA PHE A 50 9.94 1.19 -3.26
C PHE A 50 9.60 1.64 -4.68
N ILE A 51 8.31 1.83 -5.01
CA ILE A 51 7.89 2.32 -6.33
C ILE A 51 8.52 3.68 -6.61
N ASP A 52 8.44 4.60 -5.66
CA ASP A 52 8.98 5.97 -5.81
C ASP A 52 10.50 5.94 -6.08
N THR A 53 11.25 5.13 -5.32
CA THR A 53 12.69 4.96 -5.54
C THR A 53 13.02 4.35 -6.90
N ASN A 54 12.23 3.40 -7.40
CA ASN A 54 12.46 2.80 -8.72
C ASN A 54 12.09 3.71 -9.89
N MET A 55 11.15 4.63 -9.67
CA MET A 55 10.67 5.54 -10.70
C MET A 55 11.58 6.76 -10.86
N ASP A 56 12.47 7.05 -9.89
CA ASP A 56 13.52 8.05 -10.05
C ASP A 56 14.74 7.46 -10.77
N PRO A 57 15.00 7.80 -12.05
CA PRO A 57 16.14 7.26 -12.80
C PRO A 57 17.50 7.71 -12.25
N LYS A 58 17.53 8.63 -11.28
CA LYS A 58 18.75 9.08 -10.60
C LYS A 58 19.01 8.37 -9.28
N GLN A 59 18.03 7.62 -8.75
CA GLN A 59 18.22 6.84 -7.52
C GLN A 59 18.66 5.42 -7.88
N GLU A 60 19.84 5.04 -7.39
CA GLU A 60 20.22 3.63 -7.36
C GLU A 60 19.48 2.96 -6.19
N LEU A 61 18.83 1.83 -6.49
CA LEU A 61 18.28 0.97 -5.46
C LEU A 61 19.40 0.47 -4.56
N PHE A 62 19.32 0.80 -3.27
CA PHE A 62 20.20 0.19 -2.28
C PHE A 62 19.87 -1.30 -2.15
N PRO A 63 20.88 -2.20 -2.15
CA PRO A 63 20.66 -3.66 -2.10
C PRO A 63 19.71 -4.13 -0.99
N GLY A 64 19.75 -3.49 0.19
CA GLY A 64 18.86 -3.82 1.30
C GLY A 64 17.37 -3.60 1.00
N LEU A 65 17.03 -2.59 0.19
CA LEU A 65 15.65 -2.31 -0.21
C LEU A 65 15.10 -3.41 -1.12
N LEU A 66 15.93 -3.90 -2.04
CA LEU A 66 15.60 -5.00 -2.93
C LEU A 66 15.44 -6.32 -2.16
N ASP A 67 16.32 -6.59 -1.19
CA ASP A 67 16.23 -7.76 -0.32
C ASP A 67 14.93 -7.77 0.50
N ASP A 68 14.51 -6.62 1.03
CA ASP A 68 13.27 -6.52 1.80
C ASP A 68 12.02 -6.66 0.93
N LEU A 69 12.06 -6.16 -0.30
CA LEU A 69 11.02 -6.45 -1.29
C LEU A 69 10.96 -7.95 -1.63
N ASN A 70 12.11 -8.58 -1.88
CA ASN A 70 12.17 -10.01 -2.16
C ASN A 70 11.56 -10.83 -1.03
N LYS A 71 11.92 -10.52 0.22
CA LYS A 71 11.29 -11.16 1.40
C LYS A 71 9.77 -10.93 1.46
N MET A 72 9.29 -9.75 1.07
CA MET A 72 7.86 -9.47 0.99
C MET A 72 7.16 -10.33 -0.08
N MET A 73 7.74 -10.43 -1.28
CA MET A 73 7.21 -11.22 -2.39
C MET A 73 7.26 -12.73 -2.11
N GLU A 74 8.29 -13.19 -1.42
CA GLU A 74 8.46 -14.58 -1.01
C GLU A 74 7.55 -14.95 0.19
N GLY A 75 7.04 -13.95 0.92
CA GLY A 75 6.29 -14.18 2.15
C GLY A 75 7.15 -14.55 3.35
N THR A 76 8.43 -14.15 3.35
CA THR A 76 9.42 -14.43 4.38
C THR A 76 9.79 -13.19 5.21
N SER A 77 9.21 -12.03 4.89
CA SER A 77 9.38 -10.80 5.66
C SER A 77 8.88 -10.96 7.11
N SER A 78 9.55 -10.29 8.05
CA SER A 78 9.18 -10.27 9.47
C SER A 78 7.93 -9.44 9.76
N THR A 79 7.43 -8.67 8.78
CA THR A 79 6.19 -7.92 8.93
C THR A 79 4.99 -8.86 9.02
N SER A 80 4.07 -8.55 9.93
CA SER A 80 2.90 -9.37 10.20
C SER A 80 1.99 -9.55 8.99
N TYR A 81 1.42 -10.75 8.88
CA TYR A 81 0.36 -11.11 7.93
C TYR A 81 0.76 -11.00 6.45
N ILE A 82 2.00 -11.36 6.11
CA ILE A 82 2.46 -11.46 4.72
C ILE A 82 2.34 -12.91 4.21
N LYS A 83 2.09 -13.07 2.92
CA LYS A 83 2.12 -14.35 2.18
C LYS A 83 2.95 -14.21 0.90
N SER A 84 3.36 -15.33 0.34
CA SER A 84 3.99 -15.38 -0.98
C SER A 84 3.04 -14.83 -2.05
N TRP A 85 3.63 -14.15 -3.04
CA TRP A 85 2.92 -13.61 -4.19
C TRP A 85 2.74 -14.65 -5.31
N THR A 86 3.22 -15.87 -5.10
CA THR A 86 3.04 -16.98 -6.06
C THR A 86 1.55 -17.23 -6.31
N GLY A 87 1.11 -17.10 -7.56
CA GLY A 87 -0.28 -17.30 -7.95
C GLY A 87 -1.22 -16.11 -7.67
N VAL A 88 -0.68 -14.96 -7.24
CA VAL A 88 -1.47 -13.73 -7.05
C VAL A 88 -1.94 -13.19 -8.39
N LYS A 89 -3.21 -12.79 -8.42
CA LYS A 89 -3.86 -12.12 -9.56
C LYS A 89 -4.04 -10.63 -9.31
N ARG A 90 -4.20 -10.23 -8.05
CA ARG A 90 -4.47 -8.83 -7.68
C ARG A 90 -3.59 -8.38 -6.52
N LEU A 91 -2.93 -7.26 -6.72
CA LEU A 91 -2.14 -6.57 -5.72
C LEU A 91 -2.84 -5.25 -5.36
N TYR A 92 -3.05 -5.02 -4.07
CA TYR A 92 -3.56 -3.76 -3.53
C TYR A 92 -2.48 -3.07 -2.73
N PHE A 93 -2.24 -1.80 -3.03
CA PHE A 93 -1.26 -1.00 -2.31
C PHE A 93 -1.74 0.45 -2.16
N PRO A 94 -1.44 1.10 -1.03
CA PRO A 94 -1.56 2.55 -0.94
C PRO A 94 -0.43 3.19 -1.77
N HIS A 95 -0.67 4.39 -2.29
CA HIS A 95 0.38 5.21 -2.87
C HIS A 95 0.24 6.64 -2.37
N ASN A 96 1.30 7.21 -1.80
CA ASN A 96 1.30 8.58 -1.34
C ASN A 96 2.02 9.48 -2.34
N ILE A 97 1.27 10.36 -3.02
CA ILE A 97 1.90 11.32 -3.93
C ILE A 97 2.52 12.43 -3.09
N ALA A 98 3.85 12.50 -3.16
CA ALA A 98 4.64 13.57 -2.54
C ALA A 98 4.33 13.80 -1.05
N GLU A 99 4.00 12.72 -0.32
CA GLU A 99 3.64 12.75 1.10
C GLU A 99 2.39 13.59 1.44
N THR A 100 1.57 13.95 0.44
CA THR A 100 0.44 14.88 0.60
C THR A 100 -0.91 14.29 0.26
N HIS A 101 -0.96 13.19 -0.51
CA HIS A 101 -2.22 12.63 -0.99
C HIS A 101 -2.14 11.12 -1.14
N TRP A 102 -3.02 10.43 -0.43
CA TRP A 102 -3.14 8.98 -0.50
C TRP A 102 -4.10 8.56 -1.62
N MET A 103 -3.64 7.65 -2.46
CA MET A 103 -4.44 6.91 -3.42
C MET A 103 -4.44 5.43 -3.07
N ALA A 104 -5.53 4.73 -3.40
CA ALA A 104 -5.53 3.27 -3.38
C ALA A 104 -5.31 2.77 -4.81
N VAL A 105 -4.41 1.81 -4.97
CA VAL A 105 -4.08 1.23 -6.28
C VAL A 105 -4.37 -0.26 -6.27
N ARG A 106 -5.00 -0.74 -7.34
CA ARG A 106 -5.16 -2.16 -7.65
C ARG A 106 -4.40 -2.47 -8.93
N ALA A 107 -3.35 -3.28 -8.84
CA ALA A 107 -2.77 -3.94 -10.00
C ALA A 107 -3.46 -5.29 -10.21
N ASP A 108 -4.13 -5.45 -11.35
CA ASP A 108 -4.80 -6.69 -11.77
C ASP A 108 -3.98 -7.34 -12.89
N PHE A 109 -3.24 -8.39 -12.53
CA PHE A 109 -2.36 -9.11 -13.43
C PHE A 109 -3.12 -10.05 -14.38
N GLU A 110 -4.36 -10.42 -14.03
CA GLU A 110 -5.21 -11.27 -14.88
C GLU A 110 -5.73 -10.47 -16.08
N ASN A 111 -6.07 -9.20 -15.85
CA ASN A 111 -6.63 -8.30 -16.87
C ASN A 111 -5.61 -7.31 -17.45
N ASN A 112 -4.35 -7.32 -16.99
CA ASN A 112 -3.32 -6.32 -17.32
C ASN A 112 -3.79 -4.88 -17.07
N GLU A 113 -4.48 -4.67 -15.95
CA GLU A 113 -5.10 -3.40 -15.61
C GLU A 113 -4.46 -2.81 -14.35
N LEU A 114 -4.25 -1.50 -14.35
CA LEU A 114 -3.94 -0.73 -13.15
C LEU A 114 -5.10 0.24 -12.86
N VAL A 115 -5.78 0.04 -11.75
CA VAL A 115 -6.88 0.92 -11.31
C VAL A 115 -6.40 1.78 -10.16
N VAL A 116 -6.54 3.09 -10.33
CA VAL A 116 -6.20 4.10 -9.32
C VAL A 116 -7.49 4.71 -8.79
N PHE A 117 -7.72 4.55 -7.49
CA PHE A 117 -8.80 5.19 -6.75
C PHE A 117 -8.27 6.48 -6.13
N ASP A 118 -8.60 7.60 -6.77
CA ASP A 118 -8.24 8.95 -6.35
C ASP A 118 -9.49 9.71 -5.88
N SER A 119 -9.58 9.95 -4.57
CA SER A 119 -10.72 10.64 -3.95
C SER A 119 -10.81 12.13 -4.33
N MET A 120 -9.71 12.74 -4.80
CA MET A 120 -9.71 14.14 -5.21
C MET A 120 -10.11 14.33 -6.67
N ARG A 121 -10.11 13.27 -7.47
CA ARG A 121 -10.43 13.35 -8.91
C ARG A 121 -11.88 13.74 -9.18
N CYS A 122 -12.79 13.55 -8.21
CA CYS A 122 -14.17 14.05 -8.27
C CYS A 122 -14.33 15.58 -8.04
N PHE A 123 -13.27 16.31 -7.66
CA PHE A 123 -13.34 17.76 -7.41
C PHE A 123 -12.84 18.62 -8.57
N ARG A 124 -12.42 18.00 -9.69
CA ARG A 124 -12.31 18.71 -10.95
C ARG A 124 -13.61 18.48 -11.72
N SER A 125 -14.61 19.31 -11.45
CA SER A 125 -15.43 19.78 -12.56
C SER A 125 -14.46 20.35 -13.58
N ASP A 126 -14.58 19.91 -14.82
CA ASP A 126 -14.08 20.68 -15.95
C ASP A 126 -14.84 22.01 -15.92
N ASP A 127 -14.39 22.95 -15.08
CA ASP A 127 -14.76 24.35 -15.20
C ASP A 127 -13.79 24.97 -16.21
N GLU A 128 -14.32 25.11 -17.42
CA GLU A 128 -13.88 26.00 -18.49
C GLU A 128 -13.57 27.43 -17.99
#